data_AF-A0A7C6FYB7-F1
#
_entry.id   AF-A0A7C6FYB7-F1
#
_cell.length_a   1.000
_cell.length_b   1.000
_cell.length_c   1.000
_cell.angle_alpha   90.00
_cell.angle_beta   90.00
_cell.angle_gamma   90.00
#
_symmetry.space_group_name_H-M   'P 1'
#
loop_
_entity.id
_entity.type
_entity.pdbx_description
1 polymer ?
#
loop_
_entity_poly.entity_id
_entity_poly.type
_entity_poly.pdbx_seq_one_letter_code
_entity_poly.pdbx_strand_id
1 'polypeptide(L)' 'EEYDVKIEDLGRDGDGITRIEGFVVFVSGAKVGDEVKIRINSVRRNFGFAEVVE' A
#
# COMPACT_ATOMS: atom_id res chain seq x y z
N GLU A 1 -4.09 5.85 -10.58
CA GLU A 1 -3.43 4.74 -11.30
C GLU A 1 -3.42 3.53 -10.38
N GLU A 2 -3.46 2.34 -10.96
CA GLU A 2 -3.50 1.08 -10.24
C GLU A 2 -2.14 0.41 -10.33
N TYR A 3 -1.70 -0.19 -9.22
CA TYR A 3 -0.42 -0.87 -9.11
C TYR A 3 -0.63 -2.23 -8.47
N ASP A 4 -0.12 -3.28 -9.11
CA ASP A 4 -0.02 -4.60 -8.49
C ASP A 4 1.17 -4.58 -7.53
N VAL A 5 0.88 -4.74 -6.24
CA VAL A 5 1.88 -4.69 -5.19
C VAL A 5 1.74 -5.88 -4.26
N LYS A 6 2.86 -6.22 -3.64
CA LYS A 6 2.90 -7.14 -2.53
C LYS A 6 2.98 -6.37 -1.23
N ILE A 7 2.16 -6.76 -0.27
CA ILE A 7 2.24 -6.22 1.08
C ILE A 7 3.35 -6.95 1.83
N GLU A 8 4.39 -6.20 2.17
CA GLU A 8 5.59 -6.72 2.82
C GLU A 8 5.47 -6.68 4.35
N ASP A 9 4.72 -5.71 4.88
CA ASP A 9 4.58 -5.51 6.34
C ASP A 9 3.17 -4.99 6.72
N LEU A 10 2.82 -5.05 8.00
CA LEU A 10 1.58 -4.51 8.56
C LEU A 10 1.92 -3.37 9.53
N GLY A 11 1.31 -2.22 9.30
CA GLY A 11 1.31 -1.11 10.25
C GLY A 11 0.54 -1.45 11.52
N ARG A 12 0.80 -0.67 12.58
CA ARG A 12 0.16 -0.84 13.89
C ARG A 12 -1.36 -0.67 13.85
N ASP A 13 -1.85 0.15 12.94
CA ASP A 13 -3.28 0.43 12.76
C ASP A 13 -3.98 -0.61 11.86
N GLY A 14 -3.25 -1.60 11.37
CA GLY A 14 -3.76 -2.65 10.49
C GLY A 14 -3.68 -2.32 8.99
N ASP A 15 -3.02 -1.22 8.63
CA ASP A 15 -2.75 -0.88 7.23
C ASP A 15 -1.58 -1.73 6.69
N GLY A 16 -1.73 -2.27 5.48
CA GLY A 16 -0.64 -2.92 4.77
C GLY A 16 0.43 -1.90 4.37
N ILE A 17 1.70 -2.29 4.47
CA ILE A 17 2.83 -1.46 4.06
C ILE A 17 3.47 -2.13 2.85
N THR A 18 3.56 -1.36 1.77
CA THR A 18 4.31 -1.75 0.57
C THR A 18 5.31 -0.66 0.20
N ARG A 19 6.29 -1.03 -0.64
CA ARG A 19 7.33 -0.11 -1.09
C ARG A 19 7.43 -0.15 -2.61
N ILE A 20 7.11 0.97 -3.25
CA ILE A 20 7.15 1.13 -4.70
C ILE A 20 8.37 2.00 -5.03
N GLU A 21 9.39 1.43 -5.67
CA GLU A 21 10.62 2.16 -6.08
C GLU A 21 11.30 2.95 -4.93
N GLY A 22 11.23 2.43 -3.69
CA GLY A 22 11.78 3.09 -2.50
C GLY A 22 10.82 4.05 -1.81
N PHE A 23 9.62 4.27 -2.37
CA PHE A 23 8.56 5.07 -1.78
C PHE A 23 7.63 4.20 -0.92
N VAL A 24 7.37 4.62 0.32
CA VAL A 24 6.51 3.89 1.25
C VAL A 24 5.05 4.21 0.95
N VAL A 25 4.24 3.19 0.74
CA VAL A 25 2.80 3.32 0.50
C VAL A 25 2.03 2.51 1.54
N PHE A 26 1.11 3.19 2.22
CA PHE A 26 0.18 2.58 3.15
C PHE A 26 -1.08 2.19 2.41
N VAL A 27 -1.45 0.92 2.51
CA VAL A 27 -2.56 0.29 1.81
C VAL A 27 -3.60 -0.13 2.83
N SER A 28 -4.73 0.59 2.86
CA SER A 28 -5.78 0.26 3.82
C SER A 28 -6.53 -0.99 3.39
N GLY A 29 -6.78 -1.89 4.35
CA GLY A 29 -7.51 -3.15 4.12
C GLY A 29 -6.68 -4.30 3.56
N ALA A 30 -5.35 -4.13 3.44
CA ALA A 30 -4.46 -5.18 2.94
C ALA A 30 -3.68 -5.87 4.08
N LYS A 31 -3.36 -7.16 3.94
CA LYS A 31 -2.62 -7.93 4.94
C LYS A 31 -1.24 -8.33 4.44
N VAL A 32 -0.33 -8.60 5.37
CA VAL A 32 1.02 -9.09 5.04
C VAL A 32 0.95 -10.38 4.22
N GLY A 33 1.67 -10.39 3.11
CA GLY A 33 1.71 -11.51 2.17
C GLY A 33 0.65 -11.45 1.08
N ASP A 34 -0.30 -10.51 1.13
CA ASP A 34 -1.28 -10.32 0.06
C ASP A 34 -0.62 -9.70 -1.18
N GLU A 35 -0.99 -10.23 -2.35
CA GLU A 35 -0.69 -9.68 -3.67
C GLU A 35 -2.00 -9.14 -4.22
N VAL A 36 -2.19 -7.83 -4.09
CA VAL A 36 -3.45 -7.13 -4.40
C VAL A 36 -3.18 -5.95 -5.31
N LYS A 37 -4.21 -5.53 -6.04
CA LYS A 37 -4.12 -4.33 -6.84
C LYS A 37 -4.56 -3.14 -6.01
N ILE A 38 -3.69 -2.13 -5.95
CA ILE A 38 -3.92 -0.94 -5.14
C ILE A 38 -4.09 0.29 -6.01
N ARG A 39 -4.90 1.25 -5.53
CA ARG A 39 -5.05 2.56 -6.16
C ARG A 39 -4.53 3.63 -5.23
N ILE A 40 -3.55 4.40 -5.70
CA ILE A 40 -3.01 5.54 -4.94
C ILE A 40 -4.03 6.68 -4.97
N ASN A 41 -4.51 7.06 -3.80
CA ASN A 41 -5.47 8.15 -3.63
C ASN A 41 -4.80 9.47 -3.29
N SER A 42 -3.68 9.43 -2.57
CA SER A 42 -2.99 10.62 -2.12
C SER A 42 -1.52 10.35 -1.86
N VAL A 43 -0.67 11.26 -2.32
CA VAL A 43 0.78 11.19 -2.14
C VAL A 43 1.22 12.37 -1.27
N ARG A 44 1.98 12.10 -0.22
CA ARG A 44 2.65 13.10 0.63
C ARG A 44 4.16 13.07 0.34
N ARG A 45 4.91 14.04 0.90
CA ARG A 45 6.36 14.20 0.62
C ARG A 45 7.20 12.94 0.87
N ASN A 46 6.82 12.10 1.85
CA ASN A 46 7.62 10.94 2.26
C ASN A 46 6.87 9.60 2.17
N PHE A 47 5.55 9.61 1.89
CA PHE A 47 4.73 8.40 1.86
C PHE A 47 3.43 8.63 1.08
N GLY A 48 2.81 7.55 0.62
CA GLY A 48 1.52 7.55 -0.08
C GLY A 48 0.46 6.78 0.68
N PHE A 49 -0.81 7.09 0.39
CA PHE A 49 -1.96 6.31 0.79
C PHE A 49 -2.62 5.71 -0.43
N ALA A 50 -2.94 4.43 -0.32
CA ALA A 50 -3.64 3.66 -1.32
C ALA A 50 -4.73 2.81 -0.68
N GLU A 51 -5.69 2.38 -1.50
CA GLU A 51 -6.74 1.44 -1.12
C GLU A 51 -6.68 0.22 -2.04
N VAL A 52 -7.10 -0.94 -1.53
CA VAL A 52 -7.25 -2.16 -2.34
C VAL A 52 -8.46 -2.01 -3.25
N VAL A 53 -8.26 -2.29 -4.54
CA VAL A 53 -9.34 -2.26 -5.54
C VAL A 53 -9.74 -3.66 -6.05
N GLU A 54 -8.82 -4.63 -6.02
CA GLU A 54 -9.04 -6.05 -6.35
C GLU A 54 -8.19 -6.98 -5.48
#